data_AF-V9IMC0-F1
#
_entry.id   AF-V9IMC0-F1
#
_cell.length_a   1.000
_cell.length_b   1.000
_cell.length_c   1.000
_cell.angle_alpha   90.00
_cell.angle_beta   90.00
_cell.angle_gamma   90.00
#
_symmetry.space_group_name_H-M   'P 1'
#
loop_
_entity.id
_entity.type
_entity.pdbx_description
1 polymer ?
#
loop_
_entity_poly.entity_id
_entity_poly.type
_entity_poly.pdbx_seq_one_letter_code
_entity_poly.pdbx_strand_id
1 'polypeptide(L)'
;MNFVDDIRKVQRALLDEALTKGIQRNEEQCKIWTAYKKNHQKVAETLQIFQKDLYVNCMIPIGKRALMKGKLIHTNEILASLGDGYFAKYSASGAIALCKRRVQRAEEMLNNLNAERDLYETRMMMLENNLFDDFVGGEIIEYWNENQITEWKKKHRERERKYHQKLVKLKQEEKKR
;
A
#
# COMPACT_ATOMS: atom_id res chain seq x y z
N MET A 1 32.92 20.47 27.57
CA MET A 1 31.91 19.39 27.48
C MET A 1 30.63 20.06 27.00
N ASN A 2 30.29 19.89 25.72
CA ASN A 2 29.29 20.73 25.04
C ASN A 2 27.89 20.13 25.23
N PHE A 3 27.11 20.71 26.14
CA PHE A 3 25.73 20.32 26.44
C PHE A 3 24.83 20.17 25.20
N VAL A 4 25.07 20.97 24.16
CA VAL A 4 24.35 20.92 22.87
C VAL A 4 24.63 19.63 22.09
N ASP A 5 25.86 19.13 22.13
CA ASP A 5 26.25 17.91 21.41
C ASP A 5 25.65 16.66 22.08
N ASP A 6 25.53 16.67 23.41
CA ASP A 6 24.87 15.58 24.15
C ASP A 6 23.36 15.54 23.90
N ILE A 7 22.68 16.70 23.81
CA ILE A 7 21.26 16.75 23.42
C ILE A 7 21.05 16.21 22.01
N ARG A 8 21.90 16.58 21.04
CA ARG A 8 21.81 16.11 19.65
C ARG A 8 21.99 14.59 19.56
N LYS A 9 22.92 14.02 20.34
CA LYS A 9 23.11 12.56 20.41
C LYS A 9 21.87 11.84 20.93
N VAL A 10 21.25 12.36 22.00
CA VAL A 10 20.03 11.79 22.57
C VAL A 10 18.87 11.86 21.57
N GLN A 11 18.73 12.98 20.86
CA GLN A 11 17.71 13.15 19.81
C GLN A 11 17.90 12.17 18.66
N ARG A 12 19.14 11.95 18.19
CA ARG A 12 19.46 10.96 17.16
C ARG A 12 19.12 9.53 17.61
N ALA A 13 19.55 9.15 18.80
CA ALA A 13 19.26 7.82 19.35
C ALA A 13 17.76 7.56 19.50
N LEU A 14 16.99 8.55 19.96
CA LEU A 14 15.53 8.45 20.08
C LEU A 14 14.85 8.32 18.71
N LEU A 15 15.34 9.06 17.71
CA LEU A 15 14.84 8.97 16.34
C LEU A 15 15.13 7.59 15.73
N ASP A 16 16.34 7.06 15.91
CA ASP A 16 16.71 5.72 15.45
C ASP A 16 15.84 4.63 16.09
N GLU A 17 15.60 4.73 17.39
CA GLU A 17 14.70 3.81 18.09
C GLU A 17 13.26 3.89 17.54
N ALA A 18 12.78 5.09 17.21
CA ALA A 18 11.46 5.27 16.63
C ALA A 18 11.36 4.67 15.21
N LEU A 19 12.37 4.88 14.36
CA LEU A 19 12.42 4.35 12.99
C LEU A 19 12.50 2.82 12.99
N THR A 20 13.36 2.24 13.80
CA THR A 20 13.50 0.78 13.93
C THR A 20 12.21 0.12 14.42
N LYS A 21 11.54 0.70 15.42
CA LYS A 21 10.19 0.25 15.85
C LYS A 21 9.15 0.40 14.75
N GLY A 22 9.22 1.47 13.95
CA GLY A 22 8.35 1.67 12.79
C GLY A 22 8.48 0.54 11.77
N ILE A 23 9.73 0.18 11.42
CA ILE A 23 10.04 -0.92 10.49
C ILE A 23 9.54 -2.25 11.04
N GLN A 24 9.79 -2.56 12.31
CA GLN A 24 9.32 -3.81 12.93
C GLN A 24 7.79 -3.95 12.86
N ARG A 25 7.05 -2.88 13.19
CA ARG A 25 5.59 -2.87 13.09
C ARG A 25 5.13 -3.04 11.64
N ASN A 26 5.77 -2.37 10.71
CA ASN A 26 5.46 -2.49 9.28
C ASN A 26 5.65 -3.93 8.79
N GLU A 27 6.73 -4.60 9.19
CA GLU A 27 6.98 -6.01 8.85
C GLU A 27 5.92 -6.96 9.43
N GLU A 28 5.50 -6.74 10.68
CA GLU A 28 4.42 -7.50 11.31
C GLU A 28 3.10 -7.31 10.54
N GLN A 29 2.75 -6.07 10.20
CA GLN A 29 1.55 -5.77 9.42
C GLN A 29 1.63 -6.40 8.02
N CYS A 30 2.79 -6.34 7.36
CA CYS A 30 3.00 -6.99 6.07
C CYS A 30 2.74 -8.50 6.14
N LYS A 31 3.22 -9.18 7.19
CA LYS A 31 2.97 -10.62 7.41
C LYS A 31 1.47 -10.90 7.57
N ILE A 32 0.77 -10.09 8.36
CA ILE A 32 -0.68 -10.21 8.58
C ILE A 32 -1.46 -10.05 7.27
N TRP A 33 -1.21 -8.96 6.53
CA TRP A 33 -1.92 -8.68 5.28
C TRP A 33 -1.59 -9.68 4.17
N THR A 34 -0.35 -10.18 4.12
CA THR A 34 0.05 -11.26 3.20
C THR A 34 -0.69 -12.56 3.51
N ALA A 35 -0.77 -12.94 4.79
CA ALA A 35 -1.52 -14.12 5.21
C ALA A 35 -3.03 -13.96 4.92
N TYR A 36 -3.59 -12.79 5.22
CA TYR A 36 -4.98 -12.45 4.94
C TYR A 36 -5.30 -12.58 3.43
N LYS A 37 -4.46 -11.99 2.57
CA LYS A 37 -4.57 -12.11 1.10
C LYS A 37 -4.57 -13.57 0.67
N LYS A 38 -3.55 -14.33 1.09
CA LYS A 38 -3.39 -15.74 0.71
C LYS A 38 -4.58 -16.60 1.15
N ASN A 39 -5.09 -16.38 2.36
CA ASN A 39 -6.24 -17.12 2.88
C ASN A 39 -7.49 -16.84 2.06
N HIS A 40 -7.76 -15.58 1.70
CA HIS A 40 -8.92 -15.25 0.87
C HIS A 40 -8.81 -15.75 -0.58
N GLN A 41 -7.61 -15.79 -1.16
CA GLN A 41 -7.37 -16.41 -2.47
C GLN A 41 -7.70 -17.90 -2.44
N LYS A 42 -7.19 -18.63 -1.44
CA LYS A 42 -7.50 -20.06 -1.24
C LYS A 42 -9.00 -20.31 -1.10
N VAL A 43 -9.70 -19.49 -0.31
CA VAL A 43 -11.15 -19.62 -0.14
C VAL A 43 -11.87 -19.40 -1.47
N ALA A 44 -11.49 -18.38 -2.25
CA ALA A 44 -12.10 -18.12 -3.55
C ALA A 44 -11.90 -19.30 -4.53
N GLU A 45 -10.68 -19.85 -4.60
CA GLU A 45 -10.37 -21.02 -5.42
C GLU A 45 -11.17 -22.26 -4.99
N THR A 46 -11.25 -22.50 -3.68
CA THR A 46 -11.98 -23.63 -3.10
C THR A 46 -13.47 -23.55 -3.37
N LEU A 47 -14.07 -22.37 -3.20
CA LEU A 47 -15.48 -22.13 -3.53
C LEU A 47 -15.75 -22.34 -5.03
N GLN A 48 -14.81 -21.96 -5.89
CA GLN A 48 -14.94 -22.14 -7.33
C GLN A 48 -14.88 -23.62 -7.77
N ILE A 49 -14.23 -24.47 -6.98
CA ILE A 49 -14.26 -25.93 -7.17
C ILE A 49 -15.59 -26.49 -6.67
N PHE A 50 -15.98 -26.18 -5.43
CA PHE A 50 -17.17 -26.79 -4.82
C PHE A 50 -18.50 -26.35 -5.42
N GLN A 51 -18.60 -25.16 -6.03
CA GLN A 51 -19.84 -24.72 -6.69
C GLN A 51 -20.29 -25.63 -7.86
N LYS A 52 -19.42 -26.53 -8.34
CA LYS A 52 -19.71 -27.45 -9.45
C LYS A 52 -20.56 -28.65 -9.02
N ASP A 53 -20.47 -29.05 -7.76
CA ASP A 53 -21.12 -30.25 -7.24
C ASP A 53 -22.16 -29.86 -6.19
N LEU A 54 -23.37 -30.42 -6.22
CA LEU A 54 -24.38 -30.13 -5.19
C LEU A 54 -23.99 -30.66 -3.80
N TYR A 55 -23.18 -31.72 -3.79
CA TYR A 55 -22.73 -32.38 -2.58
C TYR A 55 -21.32 -32.95 -2.73
N VAL A 56 -20.52 -32.87 -1.67
CA VAL A 56 -19.14 -33.37 -1.67
C VAL A 56 -18.85 -34.13 -0.39
N ASN A 57 -18.41 -35.38 -0.48
CA ASN A 57 -17.94 -36.13 0.68
C ASN A 57 -16.54 -35.62 1.07
N CYS A 58 -16.34 -35.27 2.35
CA CYS A 58 -15.08 -34.69 2.83
C CYS A 58 -14.73 -35.12 4.25
N MET A 59 -13.46 -34.96 4.62
CA MET A 59 -13.01 -35.10 6.01
C MET A 59 -13.03 -33.74 6.69
N ILE A 60 -13.83 -33.60 7.75
CA ILE A 60 -14.02 -32.34 8.49
C ILE A 60 -13.09 -32.33 9.70
N PRO A 61 -12.26 -31.29 9.88
CA PRO A 61 -11.44 -31.16 11.08
C PRO A 61 -12.28 -30.77 12.30
N ILE A 62 -12.22 -31.60 13.34
CA ILE A 62 -12.85 -31.32 14.65
C ILE A 62 -11.80 -30.82 15.67
N GLY A 63 -10.52 -31.06 15.40
CA GLY A 63 -9.42 -30.57 16.23
C GLY A 63 -8.07 -30.73 15.54
N LYS A 64 -6.98 -30.42 16.26
CA LYS A 64 -5.62 -30.38 15.70
C LYS A 64 -5.16 -31.70 15.07
N ARG A 65 -5.67 -32.85 15.54
CA ARG A 65 -5.27 -34.20 15.09
C ARG A 65 -6.47 -35.12 14.83
N ALA A 66 -7.67 -34.57 14.69
CA ALA A 66 -8.89 -35.36 14.55
C ALA A 66 -9.70 -34.90 13.33
N LEU A 67 -10.07 -35.86 12.48
CA LEU A 67 -10.87 -35.68 11.29
C LEU A 67 -12.10 -36.60 11.35
N MET A 68 -13.27 -36.09 10.94
CA MET A 68 -14.51 -36.85 10.86
C MET A 68 -14.99 -36.96 9.42
N LYS A 69 -15.51 -38.12 9.02
CA LYS A 69 -16.17 -38.27 7.72
C LYS A 69 -17.46 -37.46 7.72
N GLY A 70 -17.63 -36.60 6.73
CA GLY A 70 -18.82 -35.80 6.55
C GLY A 70 -19.12 -35.55 5.08
N LYS A 71 -20.18 -34.78 4.85
CA LYS A 71 -20.65 -34.41 3.51
C LYS A 71 -21.04 -32.95 3.52
N LEU A 72 -20.46 -32.17 2.60
CA LEU A 72 -20.90 -30.81 2.32
C LEU A 72 -22.22 -30.89 1.57
N ILE A 73 -23.21 -30.14 2.06
CA ILE A 73 -24.53 -29.96 1.46
C ILE A 73 -24.69 -28.47 1.12
N HIS A 74 -25.50 -28.14 0.12
CA HIS A 74 -25.75 -26.76 -0.32
C HIS A 74 -24.45 -26.00 -0.63
N THR A 75 -23.55 -26.59 -1.43
CA THR A 75 -22.24 -25.99 -1.80
C THR A 75 -22.33 -24.60 -2.46
N ASN A 76 -23.49 -24.27 -3.04
CA ASN A 76 -23.78 -22.97 -3.62
C ASN A 76 -24.30 -21.93 -2.63
N GLU A 77 -24.65 -22.31 -1.40
CA GLU A 77 -25.12 -21.41 -0.34
C GLU A 77 -24.05 -21.26 0.73
N ILE A 78 -23.50 -20.05 0.84
CA ILE A 78 -22.40 -19.75 1.74
C ILE A 78 -22.85 -18.72 2.78
N LEU A 79 -22.61 -19.00 4.05
CA LEU A 79 -22.75 -18.01 5.11
C LEU A 79 -21.45 -17.20 5.19
N ALA A 80 -21.48 -15.96 4.71
CA ALA A 80 -20.32 -15.08 4.70
C ALA A 80 -20.39 -14.06 5.83
N SER A 81 -19.28 -13.87 6.56
CA SER A 81 -19.13 -12.78 7.52
C SER A 81 -18.96 -11.46 6.76
N LEU A 82 -19.73 -10.42 7.13
CA LEU A 82 -19.61 -9.07 6.58
C LEU A 82 -18.68 -8.18 7.41
N GLY A 83 -18.57 -8.45 8.72
CA GLY A 83 -17.86 -7.64 9.70
C GLY A 83 -18.70 -7.51 10.98
N ASP A 84 -18.08 -7.14 12.10
CA ASP A 84 -18.76 -6.83 13.38
C ASP A 84 -19.77 -7.87 13.86
N GLY A 85 -19.48 -9.16 13.62
CA GLY A 85 -20.35 -10.28 14.00
C GLY A 85 -21.57 -10.50 13.08
N TYR A 86 -21.75 -9.70 12.03
CA TYR A 86 -22.82 -9.89 11.06
C TYR A 86 -22.47 -10.94 10.01
N PHE A 87 -23.45 -11.81 9.73
CA PHE A 87 -23.37 -12.85 8.72
C PHE A 87 -24.56 -12.76 7.78
N ALA A 88 -24.32 -13.01 6.50
CA ALA A 88 -25.36 -13.03 5.48
C ALA A 88 -25.20 -14.25 4.58
N LYS A 89 -26.32 -14.76 4.08
CA LYS A 89 -26.33 -15.81 3.07
C LYS A 89 -25.94 -15.22 1.72
N TYR A 90 -24.96 -15.83 1.08
CA TYR A 90 -24.46 -15.50 -0.25
C TYR A 90 -24.55 -16.72 -1.15
N SER A 91 -24.68 -16.49 -2.46
CA SER A 91 -24.34 -17.53 -3.43
C SER A 91 -22.82 -17.77 -3.41
N ALA A 92 -22.36 -18.94 -3.84
CA ALA A 92 -20.94 -19.22 -4.01
C ALA A 92 -20.26 -18.17 -4.91
N SER A 93 -20.91 -17.77 -6.01
CA SER A 93 -20.42 -16.72 -6.91
C SER A 93 -20.30 -15.35 -6.20
N GLY A 94 -21.27 -14.98 -5.38
CA GLY A 94 -21.26 -13.75 -4.60
C GLY A 94 -20.18 -13.76 -3.52
N ALA A 95 -19.98 -14.91 -2.85
CA ALA A 95 -18.93 -15.10 -1.86
C ALA A 95 -17.52 -15.03 -2.49
N ILE A 96 -17.34 -15.57 -3.69
CA ILE A 96 -16.10 -15.43 -4.48
C ILE A 96 -15.85 -13.97 -4.80
N ALA A 97 -16.86 -13.22 -5.26
CA ALA A 97 -16.74 -11.79 -5.54
C ALA A 97 -16.38 -10.99 -4.27
N LEU A 98 -16.95 -11.34 -3.12
CA LEU A 98 -16.58 -10.75 -1.83
C LEU A 98 -15.11 -11.03 -1.47
N CYS A 99 -14.64 -12.26 -1.65
CA CYS A 99 -13.24 -12.61 -1.42
C CYS A 99 -12.29 -11.81 -2.34
N LYS A 100 -12.64 -11.66 -3.62
CA LYS A 100 -11.86 -10.86 -4.58
C LYS A 100 -11.74 -9.40 -4.13
N ARG A 101 -12.82 -8.76 -3.68
CA ARG A 101 -12.78 -7.40 -3.11
C ARG A 101 -11.87 -7.31 -1.88
N ARG A 102 -11.89 -8.33 -1.01
CA ARG A 102 -11.02 -8.39 0.17
C ARG A 102 -9.54 -8.56 -0.20
N VAL A 103 -9.26 -9.35 -1.23
CA VAL A 103 -7.91 -9.51 -1.79
C VAL A 103 -7.39 -8.19 -2.34
N GLN A 104 -8.20 -7.48 -3.14
CA GLN A 104 -7.83 -6.16 -3.66
C GLN A 104 -7.53 -5.17 -2.54
N ARG A 105 -8.37 -5.10 -1.50
CA ARG A 105 -8.10 -4.27 -0.32
C ARG A 105 -6.78 -4.65 0.36
N ALA A 106 -6.47 -5.94 0.46
CA ALA A 106 -5.21 -6.40 1.04
C ALA A 106 -4.00 -5.98 0.20
N GLU A 107 -4.13 -5.99 -1.14
CA GLU A 107 -3.09 -5.50 -2.05
C GLU A 107 -2.85 -4.00 -1.89
N GLU A 108 -3.91 -3.20 -1.79
CA GLU A 108 -3.82 -1.77 -1.51
C GLU A 108 -3.09 -1.51 -0.18
N MET A 109 -3.43 -2.26 0.88
CA MET A 109 -2.76 -2.14 2.18
C MET A 109 -1.28 -2.53 2.11
N LEU A 110 -0.94 -3.59 1.38
CA LEU A 110 0.46 -4.01 1.19
C LEU A 110 1.26 -2.94 0.42
N ASN A 111 0.67 -2.33 -0.60
CA ASN A 111 1.32 -1.24 -1.34
C ASN A 111 1.59 -0.03 -0.44
N ASN A 112 0.63 0.34 0.43
CA ASN A 112 0.82 1.42 1.40
C ASN A 112 1.92 1.09 2.41
N LEU A 113 1.97 -0.14 2.91
CA LEU A 113 3.01 -0.58 3.83
C LEU A 113 4.40 -0.59 3.17
N ASN A 114 4.50 -1.00 1.91
CA ASN A 114 5.75 -0.93 1.16
C ASN A 114 6.22 0.52 1.00
N ALA A 115 5.33 1.44 0.62
CA ALA A 115 5.67 2.86 0.52
C ALA A 115 6.10 3.47 1.86
N GLU A 116 5.46 3.05 2.96
CA GLU A 116 5.85 3.46 4.32
C GLU A 116 7.24 2.92 4.69
N ARG A 117 7.54 1.66 4.31
CA ARG A 117 8.85 1.05 4.51
C ARG A 117 9.94 1.80 3.75
N ASP A 118 9.71 2.11 2.47
CA ASP A 118 10.65 2.88 1.64
C ASP A 118 10.95 4.24 2.28
N LEU A 119 9.95 4.88 2.89
CA LEU A 119 10.12 6.14 3.63
C LEU A 119 11.00 5.95 4.88
N TYR A 120 10.82 4.88 5.65
CA TYR A 120 11.67 4.60 6.81
C TYR A 120 13.12 4.32 6.40
N GLU A 121 13.33 3.49 5.37
CA GLU A 121 14.66 3.16 4.85
C GLU A 121 15.37 4.43 4.32
N THR A 122 14.65 5.27 3.57
CA THR A 122 15.17 6.57 3.10
C THR A 122 15.58 7.47 4.27
N ARG A 123 14.76 7.55 5.34
CA ARG A 123 15.07 8.36 6.52
C ARG A 123 16.29 7.85 7.28
N MET A 124 16.44 6.53 7.42
CA MET A 124 17.63 5.93 8.03
C MET A 124 18.88 6.26 7.22
N MET A 125 18.83 6.08 5.89
CA MET A 125 19.94 6.42 5.00
C MET A 125 20.31 7.91 5.09
N MET A 126 19.33 8.81 5.20
CA MET A 126 19.58 10.25 5.38
C MET A 126 20.29 10.57 6.70
N LEU A 127 19.95 9.85 7.77
CA LEU A 127 20.56 10.05 9.08
C LEU A 127 22.00 9.51 9.14
N GLU A 128 22.24 8.33 8.56
CA GLU A 128 23.57 7.71 8.50
C GLU A 128 24.57 8.55 7.71
N ASN A 129 24.13 9.15 6.61
CA ASN A 129 25.00 9.91 5.72
C ASN A 129 25.20 11.38 6.14
N ASN A 130 24.62 11.84 7.26
CA ASN A 130 24.69 13.25 7.70
C ASN A 130 24.48 14.24 6.53
N LEU A 131 23.56 13.93 5.60
CA LEU A 131 23.42 14.66 4.32
C LEU A 131 23.17 16.17 4.49
N PHE A 132 22.75 16.58 5.69
CA PHE A 132 22.52 17.98 6.06
C PHE A 132 23.58 18.57 7.03
N ASP A 133 24.45 17.75 7.62
CA ASP A 133 25.52 18.19 8.54
C ASP A 133 26.82 18.51 7.76
N ASP A 134 27.09 17.77 6.67
CA ASP A 134 28.26 18.01 5.79
C ASP A 134 27.99 19.07 4.70
N PHE A 135 26.73 19.47 4.50
CA PHE A 135 26.44 20.65 3.71
C PHE A 135 26.81 21.86 4.56
N VAL A 136 28.05 22.36 4.39
CA VAL A 136 28.34 23.78 4.59
C VAL A 136 27.24 24.50 3.82
N GLY A 137 26.24 24.96 4.55
CA GLY A 137 25.02 25.54 4.02
C GLY A 137 25.38 26.76 3.19
N GLY A 138 25.76 26.53 1.94
CA GLY A 138 25.60 27.52 0.90
C GLY A 138 24.10 27.73 0.86
N GLU A 139 23.65 28.80 1.52
CA GLU A 139 22.33 29.35 1.29
C GLU A 139 22.12 29.31 -0.22
N ILE A 140 20.98 28.79 -0.69
CA ILE A 140 20.69 28.79 -2.12
C ILE A 140 20.43 30.26 -2.48
N ILE A 141 21.52 31.00 -2.67
CA ILE A 141 21.52 32.39 -3.08
C ILE A 141 21.32 32.34 -4.58
N GLU A 142 20.06 32.39 -4.99
CA GLU A 142 19.72 32.63 -6.36
C GLU A 142 20.11 34.07 -6.70
N TYR A 143 21.25 34.25 -7.38
CA TYR A 143 21.67 35.55 -7.88
C TYR A 143 20.74 35.96 -9.03
N TRP A 144 19.76 36.82 -8.72
CA TRP A 144 18.80 37.33 -9.70
C TRP A 144 19.22 38.70 -10.25
N ASN A 145 19.14 38.87 -11.56
CA ASN A 145 19.27 40.16 -12.24
C ASN A 145 17.94 40.50 -12.96
N GLU A 146 17.49 41.75 -12.96
CA GLU A 146 16.16 42.16 -13.49
C GLU A 146 15.96 41.75 -14.97
N ASN A 147 17.04 41.75 -15.75
CA ASN A 147 17.05 41.33 -17.14
C ASN A 147 16.80 39.81 -17.30
N GLN A 148 17.31 38.99 -16.37
CA GLN A 148 17.08 37.54 -16.40
C GLN A 148 15.63 37.20 -16.03
N ILE A 149 15.01 37.95 -15.13
CA ILE A 149 13.61 37.79 -14.75
C ILE A 149 12.68 38.11 -15.94
N THR A 150 12.97 39.18 -16.67
CA THR A 150 12.17 39.58 -17.84
C THR A 150 12.27 38.55 -18.97
N GLU A 151 13.47 38.04 -19.25
CA GLU A 151 13.65 36.93 -20.18
C GLU A 151 12.96 35.65 -19.72
N TRP A 152 13.09 35.29 -18.44
CA TRP A 152 12.44 34.11 -17.87
C TRP A 152 10.92 34.23 -17.98
N LYS A 153 10.33 35.39 -17.64
CA LYS A 153 8.88 35.64 -17.78
C LYS A 153 8.42 35.53 -19.23
N LYS A 154 9.24 35.93 -20.21
CA LYS A 154 8.95 35.75 -21.64
C LYS A 154 8.99 34.28 -22.04
N LYS A 155 10.07 33.56 -21.70
CA LYS A 155 10.24 32.12 -21.97
C LYS A 155 9.17 31.28 -21.28
N HIS A 156 8.80 31.61 -20.04
CA HIS A 156 7.76 30.93 -19.28
C HIS A 156 6.39 31.12 -19.95
N ARG A 157 6.02 32.34 -20.34
CA ARG A 157 4.77 32.61 -21.09
C ARG A 157 4.70 31.84 -22.41
N GLU A 158 5.82 31.71 -23.13
CA GLU A 158 5.86 30.91 -24.36
C GLU A 158 5.69 29.41 -24.10
N ARG A 159 6.31 28.87 -23.04
CA ARG A 159 6.18 27.48 -22.63
C ARG A 159 4.74 27.15 -22.22
N GLU A 160 4.13 27.99 -21.39
CA GLU A 160 2.73 27.86 -20.97
C GLU A 160 1.77 27.89 -22.16
N ARG A 161 1.95 28.84 -23.10
CA ARG A 161 1.16 28.89 -24.33
C ARG A 161 1.30 27.61 -25.15
N LYS A 162 2.52 27.11 -25.36
CA LYS A 162 2.77 25.85 -26.09
C LYS A 162 2.15 24.65 -25.38
N TYR A 163 2.22 24.60 -24.05
CA TYR A 163 1.60 23.54 -23.25
C TYR A 163 0.08 23.54 -23.39
N HIS A 164 -0.58 24.68 -23.23
CA HIS A 164 -2.03 24.78 -23.41
C HIS A 164 -2.48 24.49 -24.84
N GLN A 165 -1.71 24.92 -25.86
CA GLN A 165 -1.99 24.55 -27.26
C GLN A 165 -1.93 23.03 -27.48
N LYS A 166 -0.95 22.34 -26.90
CA LYS A 166 -0.87 20.87 -26.94
C LYS A 166 -2.07 20.22 -26.27
N LEU A 167 -2.49 20.71 -25.10
CA LEU A 167 -3.67 20.19 -24.40
C LEU A 167 -4.96 20.36 -25.20
N VAL A 168 -5.15 21.50 -25.88
CA VAL A 168 -6.31 21.73 -26.75
C VAL A 168 -6.31 20.75 -27.94
N LYS A 169 -5.16 20.52 -28.57
CA LYS A 169 -5.03 19.53 -29.66
C LYS A 169 -5.37 18.12 -29.21
N LEU A 170 -4.83 17.68 -28.06
CA LEU A 170 -5.16 16.37 -27.47
C LEU A 170 -6.66 16.21 -27.23
N LYS A 171 -7.32 17.21 -26.64
CA LYS A 171 -8.78 17.20 -26.42
C LYS A 171 -9.59 17.13 -27.73
N GLN A 172 -9.08 17.73 -28.81
CA GLN A 172 -9.72 17.68 -30.13
C GLN A 172 -9.51 16.32 -30.81
N GLU A 173 -8.35 15.69 -30.63
CA GLU A 173 -8.07 14.34 -31.12
C GLU A 173 -8.90 13.28 -30.39
N GLU A 174 -9.07 13.41 -29.08
CA GLU A 174 -9.95 12.55 -28.27
C GLU A 174 -11.42 12.68 -28.67
N LYS A 175 -11.91 13.88 -29.00
CA LYS A 175 -13.30 14.10 -29.47
C LYS A 175 -13.57 13.61 -30.89
N LYS A 176 -12.52 13.36 -31.69
CA LYS A 176 -12.62 12.86 -33.06
C LYS A 176 -12.49 11.34 -33.16
N ARG A 177 -12.06 10.68 -32.07
CA ARG A 177 -12.10 9.22 -31.91
C ARG A 177 -13.46 8.80 -31.38
#